data_AF-A0A7S0WVC2-F1
#
_entry.id   AF-A0A7S0WVC2-F1
#
_cell.length_a   1.000
_cell.length_b   1.000
_cell.length_c   1.000
_cell.angle_alpha   90.00
_cell.angle_beta   90.00
_cell.angle_gamma   90.00
#
_symmetry.space_group_name_H-M   'P 1'
#
loop_
_entity.id
_entity.type
_entity.pdbx_description
1 polymer ?
#
loop_
_entity_poly.entity_id
_entity_poly.type
_entity_poly.pdbx_seq_one_letter_code
_entity_poly.pdbx_strand_id
1 'polypeptide(L)'
;YPEADVLCSSDVTGPTTDGATEELELPEVSHSAANIGMMLVRSTDAAKGLVEVWLQMLLDDKEMWDQNGFNMLVRRNLHTHHTQPAVATKDGDVLECPTCRMILPNRVFYINNGGATLGMLPITFFSGGHHYFVSRIPQTAGVVPYIVHTTFQYSGLEGKRHRLREAGLWLDPPEYYNHPRGYVTYEPLLPKAAVAVFEGLAVPSAPLTVNDTEVLAAHFLLVRAQLLQLRQAVHLA
;
A
#
# COMPACT_ATOMS: atom_id res chain seq x y z
N TYR A 1 13.60 1.47 16.33
CA TYR A 1 13.35 2.90 16.09
C TYR A 1 12.95 3.64 17.37
N PRO A 2 13.84 3.78 18.37
CA PRO A 2 13.60 4.59 19.57
C PRO A 2 13.33 6.08 19.27
N GLU A 3 13.90 6.59 18.19
CA GLU A 3 13.81 7.97 17.69
C GLU A 3 12.47 8.33 17.03
N ALA A 4 11.60 7.34 16.77
CA ALA A 4 10.27 7.56 16.20
C ALA A 4 9.22 7.78 17.30
N ASP A 5 8.50 8.90 17.21
CA ASP A 5 7.26 9.15 17.96
C ASP A 5 6.10 8.34 17.38
N VAL A 6 6.05 8.23 16.05
CA VAL A 6 5.03 7.48 15.32
C VAL A 6 5.70 6.55 14.31
N LEU A 7 5.19 5.32 14.19
CA LEU A 7 5.41 4.46 13.04
C LEU A 7 4.08 4.26 12.33
N CYS A 8 4.06 4.36 11.01
CA CYS A 8 2.85 4.33 10.21
C CYS A 8 3.05 3.48 8.96
N SER A 9 2.04 2.74 8.52
CA SER A 9 2.07 2.09 7.23
C SER A 9 1.96 3.09 6.08
N SER A 10 2.18 2.61 4.85
CA SER A 10 2.08 3.43 3.64
C SER A 10 1.13 2.82 2.60
N ASP A 11 0.65 3.63 1.67
CA ASP A 11 -0.07 3.24 0.45
C ASP A 11 0.82 3.37 -0.82
N VAL A 12 2.15 3.54 -0.69
CA VAL A 12 3.04 3.50 -1.86
C VAL A 12 2.98 2.15 -2.56
N THR A 13 3.00 2.15 -3.90
CA THR A 13 2.64 0.96 -4.69
C THR A 13 3.69 -0.17 -4.70
N GLY A 14 4.91 0.11 -4.24
CA GLY A 14 6.01 -0.85 -4.18
C GLY A 14 6.99 -0.50 -3.05
N PRO A 15 7.81 -1.49 -2.62
CA PRO A 15 8.78 -1.27 -1.55
C PRO A 15 9.82 -0.26 -2.04
N THR A 16 10.27 0.59 -1.13
CA THR A 16 11.31 1.58 -1.41
C THR A 16 12.71 1.05 -1.06
N THR A 17 12.75 -0.14 -0.46
CA THR A 17 13.94 -0.90 -0.08
C THR A 17 14.04 -2.15 -0.94
N ASP A 18 15.00 -3.04 -0.64
CA ASP A 18 15.06 -4.38 -1.26
C ASP A 18 13.83 -5.25 -0.96
N GLY A 19 12.94 -4.80 -0.08
CA GLY A 19 11.71 -5.50 0.30
C GLY A 19 11.93 -6.76 1.13
N ALA A 20 13.19 -7.12 1.42
CA ALA A 20 13.58 -8.32 2.15
C ALA A 20 14.00 -8.02 3.60
N THR A 21 14.17 -6.75 3.93
CA THR A 21 14.59 -6.27 5.26
C THR A 21 13.44 -5.63 6.03
N GLU A 22 13.55 -5.62 7.36
CA GLU A 22 12.60 -4.95 8.26
C GLU A 22 12.88 -3.45 8.42
N GLU A 23 13.77 -2.91 7.60
CA GLU A 23 14.10 -1.49 7.64
C GLU A 23 12.89 -0.63 7.25
N LEU A 24 12.74 0.53 7.88
CA LEU A 24 11.70 1.50 7.49
C LEU A 24 11.84 1.87 6.00
N GLU A 25 10.73 2.21 5.38
CA GLU A 25 10.71 2.72 4.01
C GLU A 25 11.49 4.04 3.91
N LEU A 26 12.12 4.29 2.76
CA LEU A 26 12.78 5.54 2.42
C LEU A 26 11.77 6.69 2.45
N PRO A 27 11.98 7.71 3.31
CA PRO A 27 11.08 8.84 3.43
C PRO A 27 10.86 9.55 2.09
N GLU A 28 11.91 9.68 1.28
CA GLU A 28 11.91 10.41 0.00
C GLU A 28 10.87 9.88 -1.00
N VAL A 29 10.44 8.64 -0.85
CA VAL A 29 9.44 7.99 -1.71
C VAL A 29 8.13 7.78 -0.95
N SER A 30 8.20 7.39 0.32
CA SER A 30 7.04 6.94 1.10
C SER A 30 6.29 8.05 1.85
N HIS A 31 6.90 9.22 2.08
CA HIS A 31 6.32 10.29 2.92
C HIS A 31 4.97 10.82 2.42
N SER A 32 4.63 10.60 1.15
CA SER A 32 3.46 11.21 0.50
C SER A 32 2.19 10.40 0.69
N ALA A 33 2.28 9.13 1.09
CA ALA A 33 1.16 8.22 1.15
C ALA A 33 1.13 7.49 2.49
N ALA A 34 1.06 8.22 3.61
CA ALA A 34 0.90 7.60 4.91
C ALA A 34 -0.51 6.99 5.04
N ASN A 35 -0.58 5.76 5.52
CA ASN A 35 -1.81 5.02 5.73
C ASN A 35 -2.01 4.78 7.23
N ILE A 36 -3.10 5.33 7.79
CA ILE A 36 -3.38 5.29 9.24
C ILE A 36 -4.03 3.97 9.69
N GLY A 37 -4.19 2.99 8.81
CA GLY A 37 -4.76 1.68 9.11
C GLY A 37 -3.87 0.82 10.00
N MET A 38 -2.56 1.09 10.03
CA MET A 38 -1.60 0.51 10.95
C MET A 38 -0.67 1.59 11.48
N MET A 39 -0.77 1.89 12.77
CA MET A 39 0.04 2.88 13.44
C MET A 39 0.53 2.36 14.79
N LEU A 40 1.79 2.66 15.12
CA LEU A 40 2.30 2.57 16.48
C LEU A 40 2.64 3.98 16.94
N VAL A 41 1.97 4.44 17.99
CA VAL A 41 2.16 5.79 18.55
C VAL A 41 2.79 5.66 19.92
N ARG A 42 3.99 6.22 20.08
CA ARG A 42 4.70 6.27 21.36
C ARG A 42 4.03 7.31 22.25
N SER A 43 3.93 7.07 23.55
CA SER A 43 3.35 8.04 24.51
C SER A 43 4.35 9.16 24.91
N THR A 44 5.00 9.80 23.94
CA THR A 44 5.83 11.00 24.16
C THR A 44 4.98 12.26 24.16
N ASP A 45 5.51 13.34 24.73
CA ASP A 45 4.83 14.64 24.67
C ASP A 45 4.70 15.16 23.23
N ALA A 46 5.69 14.88 22.38
CA ALA A 46 5.65 15.17 20.95
C ALA A 46 4.51 14.43 20.23
N ALA A 47 4.36 13.12 20.44
CA ALA A 47 3.29 12.34 19.85
C ALA A 47 1.90 12.78 20.35
N LYS A 48 1.76 13.10 21.64
CA LYS A 48 0.50 13.62 22.19
C LYS A 48 0.14 14.96 21.56
N GLY A 49 1.10 15.88 21.45
CA GLY A 49 0.91 17.17 20.79
C GLY A 49 0.51 17.02 19.32
N LEU A 50 1.10 16.07 18.60
CA LEU A 50 0.69 15.74 17.23
C LEU A 50 -0.77 15.27 17.18
N VAL A 51 -1.17 14.35 18.07
CA VAL A 51 -2.54 13.82 18.13
C VAL A 51 -3.55 14.91 18.52
N GLU A 52 -3.20 15.82 19.43
CA GLU A 52 -4.03 16.97 19.81
C GLU A 52 -4.27 17.90 18.61
N VAL A 53 -3.22 18.24 17.85
CA VAL A 53 -3.34 19.05 16.64
C VAL A 53 -4.19 18.34 15.58
N TRP A 54 -3.98 17.04 15.38
CA TRP A 54 -4.76 16.24 14.44
C TRP A 54 -6.25 16.18 14.84
N LEU A 55 -6.53 15.94 16.11
CA LEU A 55 -7.89 15.95 16.64
C LEU A 55 -8.56 17.31 16.41
N GLN A 56 -7.87 18.41 16.70
CA GLN A 56 -8.41 19.75 16.50
C GLN A 56 -8.76 20.01 15.03
N MET A 57 -7.91 19.58 14.09
CA MET A 57 -8.21 19.69 12.64
C MET A 57 -9.51 18.98 12.26
N LEU A 58 -9.76 17.78 12.81
CA LEU A 58 -10.98 17.00 12.54
C LEU A 58 -12.22 17.57 13.22
N LEU A 59 -12.05 18.25 14.36
CA LEU A 59 -13.14 18.95 15.05
C LEU A 59 -13.53 20.25 14.33
N ASP A 60 -12.55 20.95 13.77
CA ASP A 60 -12.74 22.22 13.04
C ASP A 60 -13.37 21.99 11.65
N ASP A 61 -13.05 20.88 10.99
CA ASP A 61 -13.60 20.49 9.69
C ASP A 61 -14.20 19.08 9.73
N LYS A 62 -15.53 19.01 9.83
CA LYS A 62 -16.28 17.75 9.91
C LYS A 62 -16.31 16.96 8.60
N GLU A 63 -15.94 17.57 7.48
CA GLU A 63 -15.84 16.89 6.19
C GLU A 63 -14.43 16.32 5.96
N MET A 64 -13.46 16.72 6.79
CA MET A 64 -12.10 16.22 6.72
C MET A 64 -12.05 14.73 7.04
N TRP A 65 -11.54 13.95 6.09
CA TRP A 65 -11.20 12.56 6.34
C TRP A 65 -9.91 12.46 7.17
N ASP A 66 -9.93 11.62 8.20
CA ASP A 66 -8.84 11.44 9.18
C ASP A 66 -7.47 11.19 8.53
N GLN A 67 -7.39 10.28 7.56
CA GLN A 67 -6.17 9.99 6.82
C GLN A 67 -5.66 11.21 6.04
N ASN A 68 -6.56 12.01 5.46
CA ASN A 68 -6.18 13.24 4.75
C ASN A 68 -5.61 14.26 5.74
N GLY A 69 -6.26 14.46 6.89
CA GLY A 69 -5.78 15.32 7.97
C GLY A 69 -4.39 14.91 8.47
N PHE A 70 -4.17 13.60 8.67
CA PHE A 70 -2.85 13.08 9.06
C PHE A 70 -1.79 13.34 7.98
N ASN A 71 -2.10 13.05 6.71
CA ASN A 71 -1.17 13.31 5.61
C ASN A 71 -0.84 14.81 5.47
N MET A 72 -1.76 15.73 5.77
CA MET A 72 -1.45 17.16 5.84
C MET A 72 -0.41 17.48 6.92
N LEU A 73 -0.49 16.84 8.09
CA LEU A 73 0.51 16.98 9.15
C LEU A 73 1.88 16.41 8.75
N VAL A 74 1.89 15.24 8.11
CA VAL A 74 3.11 14.63 7.56
C VAL A 74 3.79 15.58 6.56
N ARG A 75 2.99 16.21 5.69
CA ARG A 75 3.49 17.09 4.64
C ARG A 75 3.68 18.54 5.07
N ARG A 76 3.28 18.93 6.29
CA ARG A 76 3.34 20.33 6.74
C ARG A 76 4.76 20.92 6.64
N ASN A 77 5.77 20.07 6.82
CA ASN A 77 7.18 20.40 6.62
C ASN A 77 7.66 20.40 5.16
N LEU A 78 6.96 19.68 4.29
CA LEU A 78 7.35 19.47 2.89
C LEU A 78 6.81 20.58 2.00
N HIS A 79 5.76 21.28 2.41
CA HIS A 79 5.16 22.39 1.68
C HIS A 79 5.92 23.72 1.82
N THR A 80 6.91 23.83 2.72
CA THR A 80 7.67 25.08 2.88
C THR A 80 8.73 25.33 1.79
N HIS A 81 8.94 24.40 0.84
CA HIS A 81 9.96 24.57 -0.20
C HIS A 81 9.55 24.04 -1.59
N HIS A 82 8.43 24.52 -2.15
CA HIS A 82 8.37 24.57 -3.60
C HIS A 82 9.38 25.62 -4.11
N THR A 83 10.25 25.17 -5.00
CA THR A 83 11.29 25.90 -5.77
C THR A 83 12.55 26.32 -5.01
N GLN A 84 13.53 25.40 -4.94
CA GLN A 84 14.88 25.71 -5.43
C GLN A 84 15.69 24.41 -5.63
N PRO A 85 16.26 24.16 -6.83
CA PRO A 85 17.36 23.20 -6.93
C PRO A 85 18.55 23.72 -6.12
N ALA A 86 19.37 22.81 -5.59
CA ALA A 86 20.59 23.15 -4.85
C ALA A 86 21.42 24.18 -5.65
N VAL A 87 21.53 25.39 -5.11
CA VAL A 87 22.37 26.44 -5.71
C VAL A 87 23.78 26.22 -5.17
N ALA A 88 24.72 25.85 -6.04
CA ALA A 88 26.13 25.90 -5.70
C ALA A 88 26.51 27.36 -5.42
N THR A 89 26.99 27.67 -4.21
CA THR A 89 27.59 28.97 -3.94
C THR A 89 28.97 29.03 -4.60
N LYS A 90 29.48 30.25 -4.84
CA LYS A 90 30.77 30.50 -5.52
C LYS A 90 31.98 29.85 -4.84
N ASP A 91 31.81 29.31 -3.64
CA ASP A 91 32.88 28.76 -2.80
C ASP A 91 32.92 27.22 -2.77
N GLY A 92 32.08 26.53 -3.56
CA GLY A 92 32.15 25.08 -3.73
C GLY A 92 31.45 24.25 -2.63
N ASP A 93 30.82 24.89 -1.65
CA ASP A 93 29.97 24.21 -0.67
C ASP A 93 28.61 23.88 -1.32
N VAL A 94 28.32 22.58 -1.42
CA VAL A 94 26.99 22.09 -1.82
C VAL A 94 26.03 22.42 -0.68
N LEU A 95 25.04 23.28 -0.93
CA LEU A 95 23.91 23.44 -0.02
C LEU A 95 23.17 22.10 0.08
N GLU A 96 23.32 21.45 1.23
CA GLU A 96 22.61 20.22 1.61
C GLU A 96 21.12 20.36 1.27
N CYS A 97 20.55 19.31 0.67
CA CYS A 97 19.13 19.21 0.44
C CYS A 97 18.36 19.56 1.73
N PRO A 98 17.52 20.61 1.76
CA PRO A 98 16.81 21.01 2.98
C PRO A 98 15.94 19.90 3.58
N THR A 99 15.49 18.94 2.76
CA THR A 99 14.77 17.74 3.23
C THR A 99 15.68 16.70 3.87
N CYS A 100 17.00 16.69 3.65
CA CYS A 100 17.89 15.76 4.37
C CYS A 100 18.02 16.10 5.85
N ARG A 101 17.90 17.38 6.25
CA ARG A 101 17.84 17.78 7.68
C ARG A 101 16.53 17.39 8.37
N MET A 102 15.53 17.04 7.57
CA MET A 102 14.26 16.51 8.06
C MET A 102 14.35 15.02 8.38
N ILE A 103 15.37 14.30 7.88
CA ILE A 103 15.53 12.86 8.03
C ILE A 103 16.60 12.58 9.11
N LEU A 104 16.16 11.92 10.17
CA LEU A 104 16.96 11.37 11.25
C LEU A 104 17.58 10.02 10.83
N PRO A 105 18.56 9.49 11.60
CA PRO A 105 19.04 8.13 11.42
C PRO A 105 17.89 7.12 11.37
N ASN A 106 18.15 5.98 10.72
CA ASN A 106 17.19 4.89 10.55
C ASN A 106 15.91 5.27 9.80
N ARG A 107 15.97 6.25 8.88
CA ARG A 107 14.84 6.63 7.98
C ARG A 107 13.61 7.17 8.73
N VAL A 108 13.83 7.74 9.90
CA VAL A 108 12.81 8.49 10.63
C VAL A 108 12.88 9.95 10.18
N PHE A 109 11.78 10.69 10.16
CA PHE A 109 11.79 12.08 9.73
C PHE A 109 10.81 12.95 10.51
N TYR A 110 11.08 14.25 10.59
CA TYR A 110 10.21 15.18 11.29
C TYR A 110 8.92 15.46 10.50
N ILE A 111 7.81 15.53 11.23
CA ILE A 111 6.47 15.90 10.73
C ILE A 111 5.91 17.09 11.53
N ASN A 112 4.81 17.68 11.06
CA ASN A 112 4.11 18.79 11.72
C ASN A 112 5.03 19.92 12.22
N ASN A 113 5.80 20.55 11.34
CA ASN A 113 6.69 21.67 11.69
C ASN A 113 7.78 21.33 12.72
N GLY A 114 8.21 20.07 12.75
CA GLY A 114 9.21 19.57 13.70
C GLY A 114 8.62 19.13 15.05
N GLY A 115 7.29 19.12 15.18
CA GLY A 115 6.61 18.81 16.44
C GLY A 115 6.61 17.32 16.82
N ALA A 116 6.87 16.41 15.87
CA ALA A 116 6.99 14.98 16.12
C ALA A 116 7.85 14.31 15.02
N THR A 117 8.23 13.06 15.25
CA THR A 117 8.95 12.22 14.26
C THR A 117 8.12 11.03 13.78
N LEU A 118 8.33 10.65 12.51
CA LEU A 118 7.61 9.58 11.83
C LEU A 118 8.58 8.60 11.16
N GLY A 119 8.31 7.31 11.27
CA GLY A 119 8.91 6.28 10.43
C GLY A 119 7.85 5.52 9.63
N MET A 120 8.15 5.20 8.38
CA MET A 120 7.24 4.46 7.51
C MET A 120 7.55 2.97 7.59
N LEU A 121 6.59 2.17 8.05
CA LEU A 121 6.75 0.72 8.23
C LEU A 121 6.99 0.03 6.88
N PRO A 122 7.86 -1.00 6.83
CA PRO A 122 8.13 -1.74 5.60
C PRO A 122 6.85 -2.41 5.10
N ILE A 123 6.43 -2.07 3.88
CA ILE A 123 5.15 -2.50 3.32
C ILE A 123 5.10 -4.02 3.05
N THR A 124 6.28 -4.65 2.96
CA THR A 124 6.40 -6.11 2.87
C THR A 124 5.93 -6.80 4.15
N PHE A 125 6.20 -6.23 5.33
CA PHE A 125 5.83 -6.83 6.62
C PHE A 125 4.55 -6.26 7.22
N PHE A 126 4.25 -4.99 6.93
CA PHE A 126 3.03 -4.28 7.32
C PHE A 126 2.21 -3.99 6.07
N SER A 127 1.62 -5.04 5.51
CA SER A 127 1.00 -4.98 4.19
C SER A 127 -0.41 -4.40 4.25
N GLY A 128 -0.62 -3.31 3.51
CA GLY A 128 -1.95 -2.84 3.16
C GLY A 128 -2.63 -3.74 2.13
N GLY A 129 -3.88 -3.41 1.79
CA GLY A 129 -4.70 -4.24 0.90
C GLY A 129 -4.09 -4.39 -0.50
N HIS A 130 -3.57 -3.30 -1.08
CA HIS A 130 -2.92 -3.35 -2.38
C HIS A 130 -1.66 -4.24 -2.34
N HIS A 131 -0.85 -4.13 -1.29
CA HIS A 131 0.43 -4.84 -1.17
C HIS A 131 0.24 -6.35 -1.07
N TYR A 132 -0.70 -6.80 -0.24
CA TYR A 132 -0.91 -8.22 0.00
C TYR A 132 -1.75 -8.88 -1.10
N PHE A 133 -2.88 -8.26 -1.47
CA PHE A 133 -3.88 -8.90 -2.34
C PHE A 133 -3.64 -8.64 -3.84
N VAL A 134 -3.08 -7.48 -4.20
CA VAL A 134 -2.95 -7.08 -5.62
C VAL A 134 -1.52 -7.27 -6.10
N SER A 135 -0.56 -6.55 -5.51
CA SER A 135 0.85 -6.63 -5.89
C SER A 135 1.55 -7.88 -5.38
N ARG A 136 0.96 -8.58 -4.39
CA ARG A 136 1.51 -9.79 -3.75
C ARG A 136 2.96 -9.62 -3.28
N ILE A 137 3.29 -8.43 -2.76
CA ILE A 137 4.65 -8.01 -2.37
C ILE A 137 5.32 -9.01 -1.41
N PRO A 138 4.71 -9.38 -0.26
CA PRO A 138 5.33 -10.35 0.64
C PRO A 138 5.52 -11.73 0.00
N GLN A 139 4.58 -12.17 -0.85
CA GLN A 139 4.68 -13.48 -1.51
C GLN A 139 5.80 -13.49 -2.56
N THR A 140 5.98 -12.40 -3.31
CA THR A 140 7.09 -12.26 -4.27
C THR A 140 8.44 -12.13 -3.56
N ALA A 141 8.46 -11.50 -2.38
CA ALA A 141 9.67 -11.39 -1.55
C ALA A 141 9.97 -12.68 -0.76
N GLY A 142 9.05 -13.65 -0.73
CA GLY A 142 9.22 -14.90 0.00
C GLY A 142 9.14 -14.75 1.52
N VAL A 143 8.46 -13.72 2.02
CA VAL A 143 8.33 -13.45 3.46
C VAL A 143 6.88 -13.62 3.94
N VAL A 144 6.74 -13.83 5.25
CA VAL A 144 5.45 -13.82 5.94
C VAL A 144 5.27 -12.45 6.61
N PRO A 145 4.25 -11.66 6.25
CA PRO A 145 4.04 -10.37 6.88
C PRO A 145 3.56 -10.52 8.32
N TYR A 146 3.87 -9.53 9.16
CA TYR A 146 3.39 -9.46 10.54
C TYR A 146 1.93 -9.07 10.61
N ILE A 147 1.51 -8.13 9.76
CA ILE A 147 0.14 -7.62 9.74
C ILE A 147 -0.31 -7.48 8.29
N VAL A 148 -1.55 -7.89 8.03
CA VAL A 148 -2.27 -7.63 6.79
C VAL A 148 -3.48 -6.77 7.12
N HIS A 149 -3.46 -5.52 6.67
CA HIS A 149 -4.55 -4.57 6.87
C HIS A 149 -5.36 -4.41 5.59
N THR A 150 -6.67 -4.65 5.67
CA THR A 150 -7.59 -4.37 4.57
C THR A 150 -7.90 -2.87 4.50
N THR A 151 -7.23 -2.17 3.57
CA THR A 151 -7.46 -0.76 3.23
C THR A 151 -8.83 -0.58 2.55
N PHE A 152 -8.98 0.38 1.63
CA PHE A 152 -10.22 0.56 0.88
C PHE A 152 -10.61 -0.73 0.15
N GLN A 153 -11.80 -1.23 0.43
CA GLN A 153 -12.35 -2.43 -0.17
C GLN A 153 -13.82 -2.19 -0.45
N TYR A 154 -14.22 -2.49 -1.69
CA TYR A 154 -15.62 -2.41 -2.11
C TYR A 154 -16.49 -3.30 -1.22
N SER A 155 -17.74 -2.89 -0.94
CA SER A 155 -18.67 -3.58 -0.02
C SER A 155 -18.29 -3.55 1.47
N GLY A 156 -17.44 -2.61 1.89
CA GLY A 156 -17.22 -2.31 3.32
C GLY A 156 -16.71 -3.52 4.11
N LEU A 157 -17.25 -3.73 5.33
CA LEU A 157 -16.85 -4.82 6.23
C LEU A 157 -16.97 -6.20 5.59
N GLU A 158 -18.05 -6.43 4.86
CA GLU A 158 -18.31 -7.69 4.18
C GLU A 158 -17.26 -7.98 3.11
N GLY A 159 -16.97 -6.97 2.28
CA GLY A 159 -15.93 -7.08 1.26
C GLY A 159 -14.54 -7.30 1.87
N LYS A 160 -14.23 -6.67 3.00
CA LYS A 160 -12.96 -6.86 3.74
C LYS A 160 -12.84 -8.29 4.25
N ARG A 161 -13.91 -8.81 4.85
CA ARG A 161 -13.98 -10.20 5.34
C ARG A 161 -13.80 -11.20 4.19
N HIS A 162 -14.52 -11.01 3.08
CA HIS A 162 -14.37 -11.86 1.90
C HIS A 162 -12.96 -11.82 1.32
N ARG A 163 -12.32 -10.64 1.29
CA ARG A 163 -10.93 -10.52 0.84
C ARG A 163 -9.96 -11.32 1.71
N LEU A 164 -10.13 -11.27 3.04
CA LEU A 164 -9.32 -12.06 3.96
C LEU A 164 -9.58 -13.56 3.80
N ARG A 165 -10.83 -13.98 3.56
CA ARG A 165 -11.19 -15.37 3.26
C ARG A 165 -10.53 -15.88 1.98
N GLU A 166 -10.58 -15.11 0.91
CA GLU A 166 -9.94 -15.45 -0.37
C GLU A 166 -8.43 -15.70 -0.21
N ALA A 167 -7.80 -14.97 0.70
CA ALA A 167 -6.38 -15.12 1.04
C ALA A 167 -6.08 -16.20 2.09
N GLY A 168 -7.10 -16.87 2.64
CA GLY A 168 -6.92 -17.83 3.75
C GLY A 168 -6.48 -17.19 5.07
N LEU A 169 -6.68 -15.88 5.24
CA LEU A 169 -6.33 -15.11 6.44
C LEU A 169 -7.51 -14.88 7.38
N TRP A 170 -8.70 -15.36 7.01
CA TRP A 170 -9.89 -15.30 7.86
C TRP A 170 -10.20 -16.68 8.42
N LEU A 171 -10.39 -16.75 9.73
CA LEU A 171 -10.80 -17.97 10.41
C LEU A 171 -12.34 -18.04 10.44
N ASP A 172 -12.91 -18.91 9.62
CA ASP A 172 -14.32 -19.29 9.73
C ASP A 172 -14.50 -20.61 10.50
N PRO A 173 -15.69 -20.85 11.08
CA PRO A 173 -16.09 -22.16 11.58
C PRO A 173 -15.99 -23.23 10.49
N PRO A 174 -15.71 -24.51 10.84
CA PRO A 174 -15.60 -25.59 9.86
C PRO A 174 -16.82 -25.73 8.94
N GLU A 175 -18.01 -25.38 9.42
CA GLU A 175 -19.27 -25.44 8.67
C GLU A 175 -19.26 -24.52 7.44
N TYR A 176 -18.49 -23.42 7.47
CA TYR A 176 -18.34 -22.53 6.33
C TYR A 176 -17.59 -23.19 5.17
N TYR A 177 -16.67 -24.13 5.46
CA TYR A 177 -15.87 -24.89 4.49
C TYR A 177 -16.39 -26.31 4.23
N ASN A 178 -17.40 -26.75 4.99
CA ASN A 178 -18.02 -28.06 4.84
C ASN A 178 -19.56 -27.94 4.79
N HIS A 179 -20.07 -27.11 3.88
CA HIS A 179 -21.51 -26.95 3.71
C HIS A 179 -22.16 -28.29 3.27
N PRO A 180 -23.27 -28.75 3.87
CA PRO A 180 -23.86 -30.07 3.59
C PRO A 180 -24.34 -30.27 2.15
N ARG A 181 -24.53 -29.16 1.41
CA ARG A 181 -24.85 -29.17 -0.04
C ARG A 181 -23.62 -29.19 -0.96
N GLY A 182 -22.40 -29.16 -0.42
CA GLY A 182 -21.16 -29.00 -1.18
C GLY A 182 -20.95 -27.57 -1.73
N TYR A 183 -19.94 -27.43 -2.58
CA TYR A 183 -19.59 -26.18 -3.28
C TYR A 183 -19.71 -26.37 -4.78
N VAL A 184 -20.11 -25.30 -5.48
CA VAL A 184 -19.96 -25.22 -6.92
C VAL A 184 -18.53 -24.77 -7.21
N THR A 185 -17.74 -25.64 -7.84
CA THR A 185 -16.40 -25.32 -8.32
C THR A 185 -16.47 -25.08 -9.82
N TYR A 186 -15.77 -24.04 -10.27
CA TYR A 186 -15.64 -23.71 -11.69
C TYR A 186 -14.15 -23.68 -12.04
N GLU A 187 -13.75 -24.52 -13.00
CA GLU A 187 -12.41 -24.50 -13.57
C GLU A 187 -12.47 -23.81 -14.93
N PRO A 188 -11.87 -22.62 -15.09
CA PRO A 188 -11.94 -21.89 -16.35
C PRO A 188 -11.13 -22.57 -17.45
N LEU A 189 -11.77 -22.85 -18.58
CA LEU A 189 -11.09 -23.20 -19.82
C LEU A 189 -10.41 -21.95 -20.38
N LEU A 190 -9.08 -21.90 -20.27
CA LEU A 190 -8.28 -20.80 -20.80
C LEU A 190 -7.90 -21.10 -22.27
N PRO A 191 -8.22 -20.22 -23.24
CA PRO A 191 -7.74 -20.35 -24.60
C PRO A 191 -6.22 -20.35 -24.65
N LYS A 192 -5.61 -21.52 -24.92
CA LYS A 192 -4.15 -21.72 -24.90
C LYS A 192 -3.39 -20.69 -25.75
N ALA A 193 -3.92 -20.35 -26.93
CA ALA A 193 -3.32 -19.36 -27.81
C ALA A 193 -3.23 -17.96 -27.17
N ALA A 194 -4.22 -17.58 -26.37
CA ALA A 194 -4.20 -16.30 -25.65
C ALA A 194 -3.27 -16.34 -24.44
N VAL A 195 -3.22 -17.47 -23.72
CA VAL A 195 -2.30 -17.64 -22.58
C VAL A 195 -0.84 -17.57 -23.03
N ALA A 196 -0.50 -18.19 -24.16
CA ALA A 196 0.86 -18.21 -24.70
C ALA A 196 1.44 -16.79 -24.96
N VAL A 197 0.59 -15.81 -25.30
CA VAL A 197 1.01 -14.40 -25.46
C VAL A 197 1.55 -13.83 -24.14
N PHE A 198 1.02 -14.26 -22.99
CA PHE A 198 1.44 -13.78 -21.68
C PHE A 198 2.57 -14.61 -21.05
N GLU A 199 2.68 -15.89 -21.38
CA GLU A 199 3.76 -16.76 -20.86
C GLU A 199 5.15 -16.29 -21.27
N GLY A 200 5.29 -15.64 -22.43
CA GLY A 200 6.54 -15.03 -22.89
C GLY A 200 6.88 -13.69 -22.21
N LEU A 201 5.93 -13.08 -21.50
CA LEU A 201 6.07 -11.80 -20.82
C LEU A 201 6.49 -12.05 -19.36
N ALA A 202 7.65 -12.65 -19.15
CA ALA A 202 8.18 -12.91 -17.81
C ALA A 202 8.26 -11.61 -16.99
N VAL A 203 7.62 -11.64 -15.81
CA VAL A 203 7.67 -10.69 -14.67
C VAL A 203 8.09 -9.24 -15.01
N PRO A 204 7.14 -8.28 -15.02
CA PRO A 204 7.37 -6.97 -15.62
C PRO A 204 8.17 -6.06 -14.68
N SER A 205 9.39 -5.71 -15.08
CA SER A 205 10.02 -4.45 -14.66
C SER A 205 9.43 -3.24 -15.40
N ALA A 206 8.64 -3.47 -16.46
CA ALA A 206 7.97 -2.43 -17.25
C ALA A 206 6.48 -2.73 -17.36
N PRO A 207 5.59 -1.75 -17.08
CA PRO A 207 4.15 -1.93 -17.27
C PRO A 207 3.86 -2.27 -18.74
N LEU A 208 3.05 -3.30 -18.96
CA LEU A 208 2.51 -3.62 -20.29
C LEU A 208 1.71 -2.41 -20.77
N THR A 209 2.21 -1.74 -21.81
CA THR A 209 1.51 -0.57 -22.36
C THR A 209 0.37 -1.04 -23.26
N VAL A 210 -0.76 -0.33 -23.21
CA VAL A 210 -2.01 -0.61 -23.95
C VAL A 210 -1.82 -0.57 -25.49
N ASN A 211 -0.63 -0.22 -25.97
CA ASN A 211 -0.31 -0.08 -27.39
C ASN A 211 0.09 -1.40 -28.07
N ASP A 212 0.28 -2.49 -27.32
CA ASP A 212 0.51 -3.80 -27.90
C ASP A 212 -0.84 -4.44 -28.30
N THR A 213 -1.13 -4.38 -29.60
CA THR A 213 -2.40 -4.86 -30.16
C THR A 213 -2.58 -6.38 -30.02
N GLU A 214 -1.48 -7.14 -29.96
CA GLU A 214 -1.52 -8.59 -29.76
C GLU A 214 -1.86 -8.92 -28.30
N VAL A 215 -1.20 -8.25 -27.36
CA VAL A 215 -1.50 -8.37 -25.92
C VAL A 215 -2.93 -7.94 -25.61
N LEU A 216 -3.39 -6.85 -26.21
CA LEU A 216 -4.76 -6.35 -26.03
C LEU A 216 -5.80 -7.34 -26.58
N ALA A 217 -5.57 -7.90 -27.78
CA ALA A 217 -6.43 -8.91 -28.37
C ALA A 217 -6.48 -10.19 -27.52
N ALA A 218 -5.33 -10.65 -27.03
CA ALA A 218 -5.23 -11.81 -26.15
C ALA A 218 -5.96 -11.58 -24.82
N HIS A 219 -5.82 -10.39 -24.23
CA HIS A 219 -6.55 -9.98 -23.03
C HIS A 219 -8.07 -10.06 -23.23
N PHE A 220 -8.59 -9.44 -24.29
CA PHE A 220 -10.04 -9.47 -24.56
C PHE A 220 -10.55 -10.89 -24.89
N LEU A 221 -9.73 -11.72 -25.55
CA LEU A 221 -10.08 -13.11 -25.79
C LEU A 221 -10.20 -13.91 -24.49
N LEU A 222 -9.27 -13.70 -23.54
CA LEU A 222 -9.32 -14.31 -22.20
C LEU A 222 -10.54 -13.85 -21.41
N VAL A 223 -10.77 -12.54 -21.32
CA VAL A 223 -11.92 -11.96 -20.60
C VAL A 223 -13.23 -12.47 -21.20
N ARG A 224 -13.37 -12.47 -22.53
CA ARG A 224 -14.56 -13.00 -23.20
C ARG A 224 -14.79 -14.48 -22.89
N ALA A 225 -13.74 -15.30 -22.97
CA ALA A 225 -13.83 -16.72 -22.66
C ALA A 225 -14.28 -16.97 -21.22
N GLN A 226 -13.73 -16.22 -20.26
CA GLN A 226 -14.09 -16.31 -18.84
C GLN A 226 -15.55 -15.87 -18.60
N LEU A 227 -15.98 -14.74 -19.16
CA LEU A 227 -17.34 -14.22 -19.00
C LEU A 227 -18.40 -15.18 -19.58
N LEU A 228 -18.13 -15.77 -20.75
CA LEU A 228 -19.06 -16.73 -21.37
C LEU A 228 -19.22 -17.98 -20.51
N GLN A 229 -18.12 -18.47 -19.96
CA GLN A 229 -18.13 -19.65 -19.10
C GLN A 229 -18.78 -19.37 -17.74
N LEU A 230 -18.49 -18.23 -17.10
CA LEU A 230 -19.17 -17.80 -15.88
C LEU A 230 -20.67 -17.66 -16.10
N ARG A 231 -21.10 -17.09 -17.22
CA ARG A 231 -22.53 -16.99 -17.57
C ARG A 231 -23.19 -18.37 -17.65
N GLN A 232 -22.52 -19.35 -18.23
CA GLN A 232 -23.02 -20.72 -18.31
C GLN A 232 -23.02 -21.41 -16.94
N ALA A 233 -21.96 -21.25 -16.15
CA ALA A 233 -21.84 -21.82 -14.81
C ALA A 233 -22.93 -21.31 -13.86
N VAL A 234 -23.20 -19.99 -13.87
CA VAL A 234 -24.26 -19.37 -13.06
C VAL A 234 -25.65 -19.85 -13.47
N HIS A 235 -25.86 -20.24 -14.73
CA HIS A 235 -27.14 -20.79 -15.17
C HIS A 235 -27.39 -22.22 -14.67
N LEU A 236 -26.33 -22.94 -14.28
CA LEU A 236 -26.38 -24.33 -13.82
C LEU A 236 -26.44 -24.48 -12.28
N ALA A 237 -26.19 -23.39 -11.55
CA ALA A 237 -26.17 -23.32 -10.08
C ALA A 237 -27.51 -22.81 -9.51
#